data_AF-A0A5M7C796-F1
#
_entry.id   AF-A0A5M7C796-F1
#
_cell.length_a   1.000
_cell.length_b   1.000
_cell.length_c   1.000
_cell.angle_alpha   90.00
_cell.angle_beta   90.00
_cell.angle_gamma   90.00
#
_symmetry.space_group_name_H-M   'P 1'
#
loop_
_entity.id
_entity.type
_entity.pdbx_description
1 polymer ?
#
loop_
_entity_poly.entity_id
_entity_poly.type
_entity_poly.pdbx_seq_one_letter_code
_entity_poly.pdbx_strand_id
1 'polypeptide(L)'
;MSHDADAVPERPVLRIVRGDPDEAELAALTAALTGLAAAQAASAEPQQREPMSLWGDPAAAVRHPAGRRPLRPGPHAWRASALPG
;
A
#
# COMPACT_ATOMS: atom_id res chain seq x y z
N MET A 1 20.28 -34.42 10.60
CA MET A 1 21.21 -33.31 10.31
C MET A 1 21.11 -33.00 8.83
N SER A 2 20.32 -31.99 8.48
CA SER A 2 20.55 -31.10 7.33
C SER A 2 19.72 -29.86 7.63
N HIS A 3 20.41 -28.79 8.06
CA HIS A 3 19.83 -27.46 8.01
C HIS A 3 19.73 -27.11 6.53
N ASP A 4 18.53 -26.80 6.03
CA ASP A 4 18.35 -25.92 4.87
C ASP A 4 18.85 -24.52 5.27
N ALA A 5 20.15 -24.37 5.46
CA ALA A 5 20.80 -23.09 5.67
C ALA A 5 21.38 -22.65 4.32
N ASP A 6 21.12 -21.38 3.98
CA ASP A 6 21.80 -20.61 2.93
C ASP A 6 21.25 -20.60 1.50
N ALA A 7 19.93 -20.64 1.32
CA ALA A 7 19.33 -19.96 0.17
C ALA A 7 19.29 -18.45 0.45
N VAL A 8 20.41 -17.75 0.23
CA VAL A 8 20.40 -16.28 0.24
C VAL A 8 19.42 -15.84 -0.86
N PRO A 9 18.34 -15.12 -0.52
CA PRO A 9 17.40 -14.67 -1.54
C PRO A 9 18.16 -13.81 -2.54
N GLU A 10 17.97 -14.05 -3.85
CA GLU A 10 18.65 -13.28 -4.91
C GLU A 10 18.48 -11.76 -4.75
N ARG A 11 17.45 -11.34 -4.00
CA ARG A 11 17.25 -9.97 -3.58
C ARG A 11 17.20 -9.86 -2.05
N PRO A 12 18.01 -8.99 -1.43
CA PRO A 12 17.99 -8.82 0.02
C PRO A 12 16.66 -8.24 0.49
N VAL A 13 16.16 -8.73 1.64
CA VAL A 13 14.91 -8.28 2.26
C VAL A 13 15.04 -6.85 2.79
N LEU A 14 16.25 -6.46 3.20
CA LEU A 14 16.60 -5.11 3.67
C LEU A 14 17.97 -4.73 3.10
N ARG A 15 18.13 -3.49 2.62
CA ARG A 15 19.42 -2.94 2.14
C ARG A 15 19.68 -1.58 2.77
N ILE A 16 20.83 -1.46 3.44
CA ILE A 16 21.33 -0.17 3.92
C ILE A 16 21.94 0.58 2.72
N VAL A 17 21.37 1.73 2.39
CA VAL A 17 21.85 2.56 1.26
C VAL A 17 22.90 3.57 1.72
N ARG A 18 22.86 3.96 3.01
CA ARG A 18 23.74 4.96 3.60
C ARG A 18 23.86 4.74 5.11
N GLY A 19 25.04 5.04 5.66
CA GLY A 19 25.36 4.87 7.08
C GLY A 19 26.06 3.54 7.34
N ASP A 20 26.59 3.41 8.55
CA ASP A 20 27.24 2.19 9.07
C ASP A 20 26.65 1.92 10.45
N PRO A 21 25.47 1.29 10.53
CA PRO A 21 24.79 1.08 11.80
C PRO A 21 25.56 0.09 12.65
N ASP A 22 25.57 0.33 13.96
CA ASP A 22 26.18 -0.61 14.87
C ASP A 22 25.29 -1.84 15.12
N GLU A 23 25.84 -2.82 15.85
CA GLU A 23 25.14 -4.08 16.15
C GLU A 23 23.84 -3.85 16.93
N ALA A 24 23.80 -2.85 17.81
CA ALA A 24 22.63 -2.55 18.63
C ALA A 24 21.50 -1.95 17.78
N GLU A 25 21.85 -1.05 16.87
CA GLU A 25 20.91 -0.45 15.92
C GLU A 25 20.34 -1.51 14.96
N LEU A 26 21.18 -2.40 14.43
CA LEU A 26 20.74 -3.49 13.56
C LEU A 26 19.82 -4.47 14.29
N ALA A 27 20.14 -4.81 15.54
CA ALA A 27 19.30 -5.65 16.39
C ALA A 27 17.95 -4.97 16.70
N ALA A 28 17.96 -3.68 17.03
CA ALA A 28 16.74 -2.91 17.31
C ALA A 28 15.81 -2.85 16.09
N LEU A 29 16.37 -2.59 14.90
CA LEU A 29 15.60 -2.57 13.65
C LEU A 29 14.98 -3.95 13.36
N THR A 30 15.75 -5.01 13.52
CA THR A 30 15.28 -6.38 13.31
C THR A 30 14.14 -6.73 14.28
N ALA A 31 14.30 -6.39 15.57
CA ALA A 31 13.29 -6.61 16.60
C ALA A 31 11.99 -5.82 16.32
N ALA A 32 12.10 -4.59 15.84
CA ALA A 32 10.94 -3.79 15.46
C ALA A 32 10.16 -4.42 14.29
N LEU A 33 10.86 -4.87 13.25
CA LEU A 33 10.25 -5.50 12.08
C LEU A 33 9.58 -6.84 12.43
N THR A 34 10.23 -7.67 13.23
CA THR A 34 9.66 -8.96 13.68
C THR A 34 8.46 -8.74 14.60
N GLY A 35 8.55 -7.78 15.52
CA GLY A 35 7.44 -7.39 16.40
C GLY A 35 6.22 -6.91 15.61
N LEU A 36 6.43 -6.07 14.59
CA LEU A 36 5.35 -5.60 13.72
C LEU A 36 4.71 -6.75 12.93
N ALA A 37 5.53 -7.64 12.36
CA ALA A 37 5.03 -8.81 11.62
C ALA A 37 4.21 -9.73 12.53
N ALA A 38 4.66 -9.98 13.77
CA ALA A 38 3.94 -10.77 14.75
C ALA A 38 2.61 -10.12 15.15
N ALA A 39 2.59 -8.80 15.36
CA ALA A 39 1.37 -8.06 15.66
C ALA A 39 0.35 -8.15 14.52
N GLN A 40 0.79 -7.99 13.26
CA GLN A 40 -0.09 -8.14 12.09
C GLN A 40 -0.66 -9.55 11.97
N ALA A 41 0.15 -10.58 12.22
CA ALA A 41 -0.31 -11.96 12.22
C ALA A 41 -1.34 -12.23 13.34
N ALA A 42 -1.15 -11.63 14.51
CA ALA A 42 -2.08 -11.74 15.64
C ALA A 42 -3.41 -10.98 15.41
N SER A 43 -3.37 -9.89 14.63
CA SER A 43 -4.55 -9.07 14.29
C SER A 43 -5.22 -9.48 12.97
N ALA A 44 -4.87 -10.64 12.41
CA ALA A 44 -5.49 -11.15 11.19
C ALA A 44 -6.94 -11.58 11.44
N GLU A 45 -7.88 -10.62 11.46
CA GLU A 45 -9.29 -10.89 11.21
C GLU A 45 -9.49 -11.40 9.77
N PRO A 46 -10.57 -12.15 9.48
CA PRO A 46 -10.87 -12.53 8.11
C PRO A 46 -10.92 -11.27 7.25
N GLN A 47 -10.05 -11.21 6.23
CA GLN A 47 -9.96 -10.07 5.32
C GLN A 47 -11.36 -9.78 4.74
N GLN A 48 -12.05 -8.80 5.33
CA GLN A 48 -13.13 -8.13 4.63
C GLN A 48 -12.47 -7.53 3.39
N ARG A 49 -12.98 -7.88 2.21
CA ARG A 49 -12.47 -7.30 0.96
C ARG A 49 -12.65 -5.80 1.05
N GLU A 50 -11.54 -5.11 1.32
CA GLU A 50 -11.50 -3.66 1.22
C GLU A 50 -11.91 -3.31 -0.22
N PRO A 51 -12.88 -2.39 -0.40
CA PRO A 51 -13.30 -2.02 -1.74
C PRO A 51 -12.09 -1.52 -2.53
N MET A 52 -11.87 -2.12 -3.70
CA MET A 52 -10.70 -1.85 -4.53
C MET A 52 -10.61 -0.34 -4.83
N SER A 53 -9.46 0.27 -4.52
CA SER A 53 -9.23 1.67 -4.84
C SER A 53 -9.27 1.86 -6.37
N LEU A 54 -10.19 2.70 -6.84
CA LEU A 54 -10.34 3.00 -8.27
C LEU A 54 -9.31 4.01 -8.79
N TRP A 55 -8.40 4.50 -7.94
CA TRP A 55 -7.38 5.50 -8.32
C TRP A 55 -6.40 5.03 -9.39
N GLY A 56 -6.24 3.71 -9.56
CA GLY A 56 -5.39 3.12 -10.59
C GLY A 56 -6.14 2.33 -11.66
N ASP A 57 -7.48 2.32 -11.64
CA ASP A 57 -8.27 1.55 -12.61
C ASP A 57 -8.26 2.25 -13.99
N PRO A 58 -7.70 1.63 -15.05
CA PRO A 58 -7.73 2.19 -16.39
C PRO A 58 -9.15 2.46 -16.89
N ALA A 59 -10.14 1.66 -16.44
CA ALA A 59 -11.54 1.88 -16.76
C ALA A 59 -12.10 3.13 -16.03
N ALA A 60 -11.59 3.47 -14.85
CA ALA A 60 -11.93 4.71 -14.15
C ALA A 60 -11.28 5.96 -14.80
N ALA A 61 -10.19 5.79 -15.56
CA ALA A 61 -9.61 6.87 -16.36
C ALA A 61 -10.44 7.18 -17.62
N VAL A 62 -11.15 6.19 -18.17
CA VAL A 62 -11.93 6.31 -19.42
C VAL A 62 -13.43 6.55 -19.14
N ARG A 63 -13.97 6.03 -18.03
CA ARG A 63 -15.34 6.32 -17.60
C ARG A 63 -15.35 7.56 -16.72
N HIS A 64 -16.27 8.48 -16.98
CA HIS A 64 -16.67 9.43 -15.95
C HIS A 64 -17.00 8.68 -14.66
N PRO A 65 -16.46 9.09 -13.50
CA PRO A 65 -16.64 8.35 -12.27
C PRO A 65 -18.15 8.18 -12.01
N ALA A 66 -18.58 6.92 -11.91
CA ALA A 66 -19.93 6.50 -11.54
C ALA A 66 -21.10 7.01 -12.43
N GLY A 67 -20.99 6.94 -13.75
CA GLY A 67 -22.13 7.22 -14.65
C GLY A 67 -22.56 8.70 -14.66
N ARG A 68 -21.72 9.59 -14.14
CA ARG A 68 -21.96 11.04 -14.15
C ARG A 68 -21.76 11.58 -15.56
N ARG A 69 -22.68 12.47 -15.98
CA ARG A 69 -22.53 13.25 -17.22
C ARG A 69 -21.22 14.05 -17.17
N PRO A 70 -20.50 14.24 -18.28
CA PRO A 70 -19.33 15.09 -18.29
C PRO A 70 -19.64 16.47 -17.70
N LEU A 71 -18.86 16.87 -16.68
CA LEU A 71 -18.91 18.23 -16.16
C LEU A 71 -18.47 19.16 -17.32
N ARG A 72 -19.42 19.85 -17.92
CA ARG A 72 -19.15 20.81 -19.01
C ARG A 72 -18.67 22.12 -18.37
N PRO A 73 -17.51 22.68 -18.80
CA PRO A 73 -17.09 23.99 -18.36
C PRO A 73 -18.12 25.04 -18.77
N GLY A 74 -18.49 25.94 -17.86
CA GLY A 74 -19.43 27.02 -18.15
C GLY A 74 -19.63 27.95 -16.95
N PRO A 75 -20.15 29.16 -17.17
CA PRO A 75 -20.53 30.05 -16.08
C PRO A 75 -21.44 29.33 -15.09
N HIS A 76 -21.09 29.38 -13.80
CA HIS A 76 -21.80 28.71 -12.71
C HIS A 76 -21.74 27.16 -12.68
N ALA A 77 -21.00 26.49 -13.57
CA ALA A 77 -20.88 25.02 -13.56
C ALA A 77 -20.35 24.47 -12.24
N TRP A 78 -19.48 25.22 -11.56
CA TRP A 78 -18.97 24.86 -10.23
C TRP A 78 -20.05 24.88 -9.14
N ARG A 79 -21.12 25.66 -9.30
CA ARG A 79 -22.25 25.66 -8.34
C ARG A 79 -23.13 24.41 -8.49
N ALA A 80 -23.14 23.80 -9.67
CA ALA A 80 -23.92 22.61 -9.96
C ALA A 80 -23.15 21.30 -9.71
N SER A 81 -21.86 21.35 -9.37
CA SER A 81 -21.03 20.14 -9.20
C SER A 81 -21.43 19.28 -8.01
N ALA A 82 -22.15 19.86 -7.04
CA ALA A 82 -22.65 19.17 -5.85
C ALA A 82 -24.09 18.64 -6.02
N LEU A 83 -24.77 18.98 -7.12
CA LEU A 83 -26.13 18.47 -7.38
C LEU A 83 -26.05 17.04 -7.95
N PRO A 84 -26.99 16.15 -7.58
CA PRO A 84 -27.13 14.87 -8.26
C PRO A 84 -27.48 15.11 -9.73
N GLY A 85 -26.83 14.36 -10.62
CA GLY A 85 -27.11 14.36 -12.06
C GLY A 85 -28.06 13.23 -12.46
#